data_AF-A0A2N2G9L9-F1
#
_entry.id   AF-A0A2N2G9L9-F1
#
_cell.length_a   1.000
_cell.length_b   1.000
_cell.length_c   1.000
_cell.angle_alpha   90.00
_cell.angle_beta   90.00
_cell.angle_gamma   90.00
#
_symmetry.space_group_name_H-M   'P 1'
#
loop_
_entity.id
_entity.type
_entity.pdbx_description
1 polymer ?
#
loop_
_entity_poly.entity_id
_entity_poly.type
_entity_poly.pdbx_seq_one_letter_code
_entity_poly.pdbx_strand_id
1 'polypeptide(L)'
;MVEDTGTVQDKKIYELTEIVDDRDGQNRNLPDGKKSQPVIVVDGRGYERVKSNGHHIHDLTDVVEDVPSVDQINEAVLRRASEIIEKIAREIVPDIAERVIREEIEKIKGMGKDHSAKQD
;
A
#
# COMPACT_ATOMS: atom_id res chain seq x y z
N MET A 1 -0.73 46.82 46.69
CA MET A 1 -0.88 45.47 47.26
C MET A 1 -2.26 45.00 46.83
N VAL A 2 -2.31 44.00 45.95
CA VAL A 2 -3.57 43.45 45.44
C VAL A 2 -3.94 42.32 46.37
N GLU A 3 -5.07 42.45 47.05
CA GLU A 3 -5.62 41.39 47.90
C GLU A 3 -6.30 40.37 46.99
N ASP A 4 -5.63 39.23 46.78
CA ASP A 4 -6.21 38.05 46.13
C ASP A 4 -6.82 37.16 47.20
N THR A 5 -8.07 37.44 47.56
CA THR A 5 -8.86 36.60 48.47
C THR A 5 -9.84 35.75 47.65
N GLY A 6 -9.29 34.82 46.87
CA GLY A 6 -10.03 33.70 46.30
C GLY A 6 -9.81 32.46 47.16
N THR A 7 -10.70 32.19 48.11
CA THR A 7 -10.73 30.95 48.89
C THR A 7 -10.77 29.73 47.96
N VAL A 8 -9.66 29.01 47.85
CA VAL A 8 -9.62 27.70 47.20
C VAL A 8 -10.36 26.74 48.12
N GLN A 9 -11.64 26.52 47.81
CA GLN A 9 -12.45 25.47 48.42
C GLN A 9 -11.68 24.15 48.37
N ASP A 10 -11.82 23.32 49.43
CA ASP A 10 -11.21 22.00 49.66
C ASP A 10 -11.30 21.05 48.44
N LYS A 11 -10.52 21.33 47.40
CA LYS A 11 -10.35 20.46 46.25
C LYS A 11 -9.13 19.62 46.51
N LYS A 12 -9.37 18.36 46.84
CA LYS A 12 -8.33 17.34 46.99
C LYS A 12 -7.51 17.29 45.69
N ILE A 13 -6.20 17.47 45.79
CA ILE A 13 -5.28 17.36 44.64
C ILE A 13 -5.04 15.87 44.42
N TYR A 14 -5.51 15.34 43.29
CA TYR A 14 -5.34 13.94 42.91
C TYR A 14 -4.10 13.78 42.04
N GLU A 15 -3.35 12.68 42.23
CA GLU A 15 -2.25 12.33 41.31
C GLU A 15 -2.81 11.74 40.00
N LEU A 16 -2.09 11.91 38.89
CA LEU A 16 -2.51 11.49 37.53
C LEU A 16 -2.79 9.98 37.38
N THR A 17 -2.46 9.18 38.38
CA THR A 17 -2.67 7.73 38.46
C THR A 17 -3.72 7.31 39.50
N GLU A 18 -4.40 8.25 40.15
CA GLU A 18 -5.39 7.93 41.19
C GLU A 18 -6.73 7.51 40.55
N ILE A 19 -7.20 6.31 40.89
CA ILE A 19 -8.47 5.74 40.42
C ILE A 19 -9.57 6.22 41.39
N VAL A 20 -10.51 7.03 40.89
CA VAL A 20 -11.65 7.53 41.67
C VAL A 20 -12.81 6.53 41.62
N ASP A 21 -13.41 6.25 42.79
CA ASP A 21 -14.55 5.34 42.95
C ASP A 21 -15.72 6.16 43.55
N ASP A 22 -16.67 6.59 42.72
CA ASP A 22 -17.76 7.53 43.08
C ASP A 22 -18.83 6.88 43.97
N ARG A 23 -18.49 6.54 45.21
CA ARG A 23 -19.44 6.00 46.21
C ARG A 23 -19.97 7.02 47.21
N ASP A 24 -19.40 8.23 47.28
CA ASP A 24 -19.69 9.21 48.34
C ASP A 24 -20.48 10.45 47.87
N GLY A 25 -21.43 10.26 46.95
CA GLY A 25 -22.38 11.29 46.50
C GLY A 25 -23.82 10.90 46.82
N GLN A 26 -24.38 11.43 47.91
CA GLN A 26 -25.75 11.16 48.33
C GLN A 26 -26.80 11.58 47.26
N ASN A 27 -27.66 10.60 46.90
CA ASN A 27 -29.08 10.72 46.54
C ASN A 27 -29.51 11.21 45.13
N ARG A 28 -29.92 10.26 44.26
CA ARG A 28 -31.33 9.98 43.83
C ARG A 28 -31.40 9.45 42.38
N ASN A 29 -32.11 8.34 42.22
CA ASN A 29 -32.65 7.71 40.99
C ASN A 29 -31.71 6.79 40.20
N LEU A 30 -31.54 5.56 40.69
CA LEU A 30 -31.17 4.41 39.86
C LEU A 30 -32.45 3.73 39.33
N PRO A 31 -32.49 3.39 38.03
CA PRO A 31 -32.82 2.04 37.63
C PRO A 31 -31.54 1.31 37.27
N ASP A 32 -31.41 0.15 37.89
CA ASP A 32 -30.68 -1.02 37.39
C ASP A 32 -29.13 -0.97 37.35
N GLY A 33 -28.53 -1.49 38.42
CA GLY A 33 -27.69 -2.69 38.32
C GLY A 33 -26.37 -2.65 37.55
N LYS A 34 -25.90 -1.51 37.03
CA LYS A 34 -24.62 -1.45 36.30
C LYS A 34 -23.46 -1.02 37.20
N LYS A 35 -22.57 -1.99 37.45
CA LYS A 35 -21.27 -1.82 38.13
C LYS A 35 -20.53 -0.60 37.58
N SER A 36 -20.10 0.30 38.48
CA SER A 36 -19.23 1.44 38.19
C SER A 36 -18.06 0.99 37.30
N GLN A 37 -17.99 1.51 36.07
CA GLN A 37 -16.86 1.27 35.19
C GLN A 37 -15.74 2.24 35.60
N PRO A 38 -14.48 1.81 35.72
CA PRO A 38 -13.39 2.71 36.08
C PRO A 38 -13.23 3.79 34.99
N VAL A 39 -13.28 5.05 35.40
CA VAL A 39 -13.13 6.24 34.53
C VAL A 39 -11.73 6.83 34.72
N ILE A 40 -11.05 7.17 33.63
CA ILE A 40 -9.77 7.89 33.65
C ILE A 40 -10.04 9.37 33.34
N VAL A 41 -9.48 10.28 34.13
CA VAL A 41 -9.62 11.73 33.91
C VAL A 41 -8.31 12.29 33.37
N VAL A 42 -8.36 12.91 32.18
CA VAL A 42 -7.23 13.61 31.57
C VAL A 42 -7.68 15.02 31.18
N ASP A 43 -6.98 16.05 31.66
CA ASP A 43 -7.29 17.46 31.37
C ASP A 43 -8.76 17.86 31.63
N GLY A 44 -9.31 17.41 32.76
CA GLY A 44 -10.69 17.68 33.15
C GLY A 44 -11.76 16.95 32.34
N ARG A 45 -11.38 16.03 31.44
CA ARG A 45 -12.30 15.21 30.64
C ARG A 45 -12.28 13.76 31.13
N GLY A 46 -13.46 13.22 31.41
CA GLY A 46 -13.64 11.82 31.82
C GLY A 46 -13.72 10.90 30.61
N TYR A 47 -12.90 9.85 30.61
CA TYR A 47 -12.88 8.81 29.59
C TYR A 47 -13.30 7.48 30.23
N GLU A 48 -14.42 6.94 29.76
CA GLU A 48 -14.88 5.62 30.15
C GLU A 48 -14.19 4.55 29.30
N ARG A 49 -13.77 3.45 29.94
CA ARG A 49 -13.22 2.32 29.23
C ARG A 49 -14.33 1.61 28.45
N VAL A 50 -14.41 1.88 27.15
CA VAL A 50 -15.28 1.12 26.24
C VAL A 50 -14.78 -0.33 26.19
N LYS A 51 -15.67 -1.30 26.45
CA LYS A 51 -15.36 -2.71 26.27
C LYS A 51 -14.98 -2.94 24.81
N SER A 52 -13.85 -3.60 24.56
CA SER A 52 -13.45 -3.90 23.19
C SER A 52 -14.52 -4.75 22.52
N ASN A 53 -15.11 -4.24 21.44
CA ASN A 53 -16.11 -4.93 20.64
C ASN A 53 -15.49 -5.98 19.70
N GLY A 54 -14.21 -6.33 19.90
CA GLY A 54 -13.44 -7.20 19.00
C GLY A 54 -12.98 -6.53 17.71
N HIS A 55 -13.41 -5.29 17.45
CA HIS A 55 -12.93 -4.50 16.31
C HIS A 55 -11.54 -3.94 16.59
N HIS A 56 -10.59 -4.28 15.72
CA HIS A 56 -9.22 -3.78 15.78
C HIS A 56 -9.20 -2.29 15.37
N ILE A 57 -8.54 -1.46 16.17
CA ILE A 57 -8.33 -0.04 15.83
C ILE A 57 -7.12 0.01 14.90
N HIS A 58 -7.34 0.34 13.63
CA HIS A 58 -6.28 0.50 12.64
C HIS A 58 -5.67 1.90 12.74
N ASP A 59 -4.34 1.98 12.63
CA ASP A 59 -3.62 3.25 12.57
C ASP A 59 -3.62 3.78 11.13
N LEU A 60 -3.90 5.07 10.94
CA LEU A 60 -4.15 5.69 9.61
C LEU A 60 -2.92 5.75 8.68
N THR A 61 -1.76 5.26 9.12
CA THR A 61 -0.56 5.10 8.30
C THR A 61 -0.54 3.82 7.47
N ASP A 62 -1.51 2.91 7.69
CA ASP A 62 -1.58 1.64 6.98
C ASP A 62 -2.33 1.80 5.63
N VAL A 63 -1.81 2.68 4.77
CA VAL A 63 -2.19 2.72 3.35
C VAL A 63 -1.20 1.83 2.61
N VAL A 64 -1.52 0.55 2.51
CA VAL A 64 -0.81 -0.35 1.59
C VAL A 64 -1.43 -0.11 0.22
N GLU A 65 -0.79 0.72 -0.62
CA GLU A 65 -1.06 0.66 -2.06
C GLU A 65 -0.75 -0.78 -2.50
N ASP A 66 -1.68 -1.44 -3.21
CA ASP A 66 -1.47 -2.77 -3.76
C ASP A 66 -0.24 -2.72 -4.67
N VAL A 67 0.93 -3.09 -4.13
CA VAL A 67 2.17 -3.14 -4.88
C VAL A 67 1.95 -4.19 -5.97
N PRO A 68 2.04 -3.82 -7.26
CA PRO A 68 1.84 -4.77 -8.33
C PRO A 68 2.81 -5.92 -8.14
N SER A 69 2.32 -7.15 -8.29
CA SER A 69 3.16 -8.32 -8.09
C SER A 69 4.31 -8.29 -9.10
N VAL A 70 5.44 -8.90 -8.74
CA VAL A 70 6.59 -9.04 -9.65
C VAL A 70 6.16 -9.67 -10.98
N ASP A 71 5.20 -10.60 -10.94
CA ASP A 71 4.65 -11.24 -12.14
C ASP A 71 3.89 -10.25 -13.04
N GLN A 72 3.09 -9.35 -12.46
CA GLN A 72 2.38 -8.30 -13.21
C GLN A 72 3.35 -7.33 -13.89
N ILE A 73 4.44 -6.99 -13.20
CA ILE A 73 5.49 -6.12 -13.77
C ILE A 73 6.20 -6.85 -14.92
N ASN A 74 6.58 -8.10 -14.71
CA ASN A 74 7.27 -8.92 -15.72
C ASN A 74 6.41 -9.08 -16.97
N GLU A 75 5.11 -9.38 -16.82
CA GLU A 75 4.18 -9.50 -17.94
C GLU A 75 4.07 -8.18 -18.71
N ALA A 76 3.91 -7.05 -18.01
CA ALA A 76 3.84 -5.74 -18.63
C ALA A 76 5.13 -5.39 -19.41
N VAL A 77 6.30 -5.72 -18.87
CA VAL A 77 7.59 -5.52 -19.52
C VAL A 77 7.72 -6.41 -20.76
N LEU A 78 7.38 -7.70 -20.66
CA LEU A 78 7.42 -8.64 -21.78
C LEU A 78 6.49 -8.21 -22.92
N ARG A 79 5.28 -7.75 -22.59
CA ARG A 79 4.32 -7.25 -23.58
C ARG A 79 4.86 -6.02 -24.30
N ARG A 80 5.36 -5.03 -23.55
CA ARG A 80 5.97 -3.80 -24.10
C ARG A 80 7.17 -4.13 -24.99
N ALA A 81 8.05 -5.02 -24.54
CA ALA A 81 9.23 -5.43 -25.31
C ALA A 81 8.82 -6.11 -26.63
N SER A 82 7.83 -7.00 -26.59
CA SER A 82 7.32 -7.70 -27.78
C SER A 82 6.73 -6.72 -28.80
N GLU A 83 5.94 -5.74 -28.34
CA GLU A 83 5.36 -4.70 -29.21
C GLU A 83 6.45 -3.84 -29.89
N ILE A 84 7.54 -3.54 -29.18
CA ILE A 84 8.68 -2.79 -29.73
C ILE A 84 9.43 -3.63 -30.76
N ILE A 85 9.74 -4.88 -30.41
CA ILE A 85 10.45 -5.81 -31.29
C ILE A 85 9.64 -6.07 -32.56
N GLU A 86 8.32 -6.23 -32.48
CA GLU A 86 7.47 -6.42 -33.67
C GLU A 86 7.57 -5.23 -34.64
N LYS A 87 7.54 -4.00 -34.11
CA LYS A 87 7.67 -2.79 -34.94
C LYS A 87 9.03 -2.74 -35.63
N ILE A 88 10.10 -2.97 -34.87
CA ILE A 88 11.47 -3.00 -35.40
C ILE A 88 11.61 -4.11 -36.45
N ALA A 89 11.08 -5.30 -36.18
CA ALA A 89 11.14 -6.43 -37.09
C ALA A 89 10.43 -6.14 -38.42
N ARG A 90 9.25 -5.51 -38.39
CA ARG A 90 8.52 -5.13 -39.61
C ARG A 90 9.28 -4.12 -40.47
N GLU A 91 10.13 -3.29 -39.87
CA GLU A 91 10.96 -2.33 -40.60
C GLU A 91 12.26 -2.96 -41.12
N ILE A 92 12.94 -3.77 -40.31
CA ILE A 92 14.29 -4.26 -40.63
C ILE A 92 14.29 -5.60 -41.40
N VAL A 93 13.37 -6.51 -41.07
CA VAL A 93 13.37 -7.87 -41.64
C VAL A 93 13.19 -7.90 -43.16
N PRO A 94 12.31 -7.09 -43.79
CA PRO A 94 12.15 -7.12 -45.24
C PRO A 94 13.45 -6.87 -46.00
N ASP A 95 14.23 -5.87 -45.59
CA ASP A 95 15.50 -5.51 -46.23
C ASP A 95 16.55 -6.63 -46.06
N ILE A 96 16.62 -7.23 -44.87
CA ILE A 96 17.51 -8.37 -44.62
C ILE A 96 17.09 -9.56 -45.48
N ALA A 97 15.79 -9.87 -45.54
CA ALA A 97 15.27 -10.99 -46.31
C ALA A 97 15.57 -10.83 -47.80
N GLU A 98 15.37 -9.64 -48.37
CA GLU A 98 15.70 -9.36 -49.77
C GLU A 98 17.19 -9.61 -50.06
N ARG A 99 18.07 -9.10 -49.21
CA ARG A 99 19.53 -9.28 -49.36
C ARG A 99 19.91 -10.75 -49.32
N VAL A 100 19.42 -11.48 -48.32
CA VAL A 100 19.70 -12.91 -48.16
C VAL A 100 19.19 -13.69 -49.38
N ILE A 101 17.96 -13.44 -49.82
CA ILE A 101 17.38 -14.12 -50.99
C ILE A 101 18.21 -13.85 -52.25
N ARG A 102 18.64 -12.60 -52.47
CA ARG A 102 19.49 -12.25 -53.61
C ARG A 102 20.82 -13.00 -53.58
N GLU A 103 21.49 -12.99 -52.44
CA GLU A 103 22.77 -13.69 -52.26
C GLU A 103 22.62 -15.20 -52.50
N GLU A 104 21.56 -15.82 -51.98
CA GLU A 104 21.31 -17.25 -52.20
C GLU A 104 21.00 -17.58 -53.67
N ILE A 105 20.25 -16.73 -54.37
CA ILE A 105 20.00 -16.92 -55.81
C ILE A 105 21.30 -16.81 -56.62
N GLU A 106 22.17 -15.86 -56.29
CA GLU A 106 23.46 -15.70 -56.98
C GLU A 106 24.38 -16.89 -56.78
N LYS A 107 24.44 -17.44 -55.56
CA LYS A 107 25.17 -18.69 -55.29
C LYS A 107 24.66 -19.84 -56.15
N ILE A 108 23.34 -20.04 -56.20
CA ILE A 108 22.73 -21.10 -57.03
C ILE A 108 23.06 -20.90 -58.52
N LYS A 109 23.00 -19.66 -59.01
CA LYS A 109 23.34 -19.35 -60.42
C LYS A 109 24.81 -19.59 -60.75
N GLY A 110 25.72 -19.25 -59.83
CA GLY A 110 27.15 -19.52 -59.97
C GLY A 110 27.42 -21.02 -60.11
N MET A 111 26.85 -21.82 -59.20
CA MET A 111 26.97 -23.28 -59.24
C MET A 111 26.42 -23.88 -60.54
N GLY A 112 25.28 -23.37 -61.04
CA GLY A 112 24.70 -23.83 -62.31
C GLY A 112 25.59 -23.58 -63.53
N LYS A 113 26.34 -22.47 -63.57
CA LYS A 113 27.29 -22.16 -64.65
C LYS A 113 28.52 -23.06 -64.61
N ASP A 114 29.03 -23.38 -63.43
CA ASP A 114 30.20 -24.24 -63.26
C ASP A 114 29.93 -25.70 -63.67
N HIS A 115 28.66 -26.13 -63.61
CA HIS A 115 28.24 -27.45 -64.09
C HIS A 115 28.08 -27.53 -65.61
N SER A 116 27.72 -26.45 -66.32
CA SER A 116 27.63 -26.47 -67.79
C SER A 116 29.00 -26.38 -68.45
N ALA A 117 29.95 -25.65 -67.84
CA ALA A 117 31.31 -25.47 -68.38
C ALA A 117 32.22 -26.72 -68.28
N LYS A 118 31.78 -27.79 -67.60
CA LYS A 118 32.51 -29.07 -67.47
C LYS A 118 31.96 -30.19 -68.36
N GLN A 119 30.93 -29.90 -69.19
CA GLN A 119 30.33 -30.87 -70.11
C GLN A 119 30.67 -30.63 -71.60
N ASP A 120 31.48 -29.60 -71.90
CA ASP A 120 32.13 -29.40 -73.20
C ASP A 120 33.61 -29.83 -73.14
#